data_AF-A0A2M6YAQ5-F1
#
_entry.id   AF-A0A2M6YAQ5-F1
#
_cell.length_a   1.000
_cell.length_b   1.000
_cell.length_c   1.000
_cell.angle_alpha   90.00
_cell.angle_beta   90.00
_cell.angle_gamma   90.00
#
_symmetry.space_group_name_H-M   'P 1'
#
loop_
_entity.id
_entity.type
_entity.pdbx_description
1 polymer ?
#
loop_
_entity_poly.entity_id
_entity_poly.type
_entity_poly.pdbx_seq_one_letter_code
_entity_poly.pdbx_strand_id
1 'polypeptide(L)' 'MVKVGIPRALLYYQYYPAWKTFFEELGAETVVSQPTNQAIFACGNERAVAETCLPVKIFFG' A
#
# COMPACT_ATOMS: atom_id res chain seq x y z
N MET A 1 20.57 1.66 3.06
CA MET A 1 19.61 0.53 3.03
C MET A 1 18.36 1.00 2.30
N VAL A 2 17.96 0.31 1.23
CA VAL A 2 16.77 0.69 0.44
C VAL A 2 15.51 0.29 1.22
N LYS A 3 14.51 1.17 1.26
CA LYS A 3 13.21 0.88 1.90
C LYS A 3 12.10 0.83 0.84
N VAL A 4 11.24 -0.18 0.94
CA VAL A 4 10.10 -0.39 0.04
C VAL A 4 8.82 -0.33 0.86
N GLY A 5 7.95 0.62 0.54
CA GLY A 5 6.62 0.73 1.14
C GLY A 5 5.63 -0.23 0.47
N ILE A 6 4.92 -1.02 1.26
CA ILE A 6 3.84 -1.90 0.79
C ILE A 6 2.50 -1.37 1.33
N PRO A 7 1.63 -0.81 0.48
CA PRO A 7 0.31 -0.35 0.89
C PRO A 7 -0.56 -1.53 1.36
N ARG A 8 -1.19 -1.41 2.52
CA ARG A 8 -2.14 -2.38 3.07
C ARG A 8 -3.53 -2.23 2.44
N ALA A 9 -3.59 -2.32 1.10
CA ALA A 9 -4.80 -2.18 0.30
C ALA A 9 -4.75 -3.05 -0.95
N LEU A 10 -5.88 -3.14 -1.68
CA LEU A 10 -6.04 -3.96 -2.89
C LEU A 10 -5.55 -5.41 -2.68
N LEU A 11 -4.46 -5.78 -3.34
CA LEU A 11 -3.94 -7.15 -3.39
C LEU A 11 -3.00 -7.50 -2.24
N TYR A 12 -2.84 -6.60 -1.26
CA TYR A 12 -1.98 -6.82 -0.09
C TYR A 12 -2.23 -8.20 0.56
N TYR A 13 -3.49 -8.52 0.87
CA TYR A 13 -3.82 -9.77 1.56
C TYR A 13 -3.57 -11.04 0.74
N GLN A 14 -3.42 -10.90 -0.58
CA GLN A 14 -3.15 -12.02 -1.47
C GLN A 14 -1.65 -12.22 -1.73
N TYR A 15 -0.90 -11.13 -1.92
CA TYR A 15 0.49 -11.21 -2.38
C TYR A 15 1.53 -10.69 -1.39
N TYR A 16 1.14 -10.17 -0.22
CA TYR A 16 2.10 -9.59 0.72
C TYR A 16 3.26 -10.53 1.07
N PRO A 17 3.06 -11.82 1.41
CA PRO A 17 4.19 -12.70 1.74
C PRO A 17 5.19 -12.81 0.58
N ALA A 18 4.70 -12.91 -0.66
CA ALA A 18 5.56 -13.01 -1.84
C ALA A 18 6.37 -11.73 -2.07
N TRP A 19 5.73 -10.56 -2.00
CA TRP A 19 6.43 -9.27 -2.14
C TRP A 19 7.41 -9.01 -1.01
N LYS A 20 7.04 -9.34 0.23
CA LYS A 20 7.89 -9.21 1.39
C LYS A 20 9.20 -9.96 1.19
N THR A 21 9.10 -11.26 0.91
CA THR A 21 10.26 -12.12 0.69
C THR A 21 11.08 -11.65 -0.52
N PHE A 22 10.45 -11.32 -1.64
CA PHE A 22 11.16 -10.85 -2.83
C PHE A 22 12.05 -9.62 -2.54
N PHE A 23 11.53 -8.62 -1.84
CA PHE A 23 12.30 -7.42 -1.53
C PHE A 23 13.33 -7.64 -0.41
N GLU A 24 13.02 -8.45 0.59
CA GLU A 24 13.98 -8.81 1.64
C GLU A 24 15.19 -9.57 1.08
N GLU A 25 14.98 -10.52 0.16
CA GLU A 25 16.07 -11.26 -0.51
C GLU A 25 16.93 -10.37 -1.41
N LEU A 26 16.37 -9.26 -1.92
CA LEU A 26 17.13 -8.23 -2.64
C LEU A 26 17.89 -7.28 -1.71
N GLY A 27 17.82 -7.47 -0.38
CA GLY A 27 18.48 -6.64 0.62
C GLY A 27 17.74 -5.33 0.93
N ALA A 28 16.45 -5.23 0.60
CA ALA A 28 15.61 -4.09 0.94
C ALA A 28 14.80 -4.34 2.22
N GLU A 29 14.54 -3.27 2.98
CA GLU A 29 13.62 -3.29 4.13
C GLU A 29 12.20 -3.03 3.64
N THR A 30 11.25 -3.90 3.99
CA THR A 30 9.84 -3.71 3.64
C THR A 30 9.07 -3.06 4.78
N VAL A 31 8.36 -1.97 4.49
CA VAL A 31 7.54 -1.24 5.46
C VAL A 31 6.09 -1.30 5.02
N VAL A 32 5.23 -1.90 5.84
CA VAL A 32 3.79 -1.97 5.55
C VAL A 32 3.10 -0.70 6.04
N SER A 33 2.17 -0.17 5.27
CA SER A 33 1.35 0.95 5.72
C SER A 33 0.53 0.58 6.98
N GLN A 34 0.14 1.60 7.73
CA GLN A 34 -0.77 1.43 8.86
C GLN A 34 -2.13 0.87 8.40
N PRO A 35 -2.96 0.32 9.32
CA PRO A 35 -4.35 0.00 9.01
C PRO A 35 -5.07 1.21 8.40
N THR A 36 -6.01 0.93 7.49
CA THR A 36 -6.85 1.95 6.84
C THR A 36 -7.45 2.88 7.88
N ASN A 37 -7.31 4.18 7.64
CA ASN A 37 -7.89 5.23 8.46
C ASN A 37 -8.44 6.37 7.59
N GLN A 38 -9.14 7.32 8.20
CA GLN A 38 -9.77 8.42 7.48
C GLN A 38 -8.76 9.35 6.81
N ALA A 39 -7.56 9.54 7.39
CA ALA A 39 -6.54 10.39 6.81
C ALA A 39 -5.96 9.80 5.51
N ILE A 40 -5.70 8.49 5.51
CA ILE A 40 -5.34 7.68 4.34
C ILE A 40 -6.41 7.85 3.25
N PHE A 41 -7.69 7.61 3.58
CA PHE A 41 -8.78 7.77 2.62
C PHE A 41 -8.89 9.20 2.05
N ALA A 42 -8.82 10.24 2.89
CA ALA A 42 -8.93 11.62 2.46
C ALA A 42 -7.80 12.00 1.49
N CYS A 43 -6.55 11.66 1.86
CA CYS A 43 -5.36 11.83 1.05
C CYS A 43 -5.49 11.13 -0.31
N GLY A 44 -6.03 9.90 -0.31
CA GLY A 44 -6.25 9.12 -1.51
C GLY A 44 -7.37 9.66 -2.39
N ASN A 45 -8.47 10.11 -1.80
CA ASN A 45 -9.61 10.66 -2.53
C ASN A 45 -9.29 11.99 -3.23
N GLU A 46 -8.38 12.80 -2.69
CA GLU A 46 -7.89 14.03 -3.34
C GLU A 46 -7.03 13.75 -4.57
N ARG A 47 -6.40 12.56 -4.65
CA ARG A 47 -5.46 12.18 -5.72
C ARG A 47 -6.06 11.26 -6.78
N ALA A 48 -7.03 10.44 -6.38
CA ALA A 48 -7.62 9.43 -7.25
C ALA A 48 -8.70 10.03 -8.17
N VAL A 49 -8.92 9.40 -9.33
CA VAL A 49 -10.04 9.75 -10.22
C VAL A 49 -11.37 9.51 -9.48
N ALA A 50 -12.34 10.41 -9.67
CA ALA A 50 -13.59 10.47 -8.91
C ALA A 50 -14.31 9.10 -8.78
N GLU A 51 -14.41 8.39 -9.89
CA GLU A 51 -15.16 7.12 -10.03
C GLU A 51 -14.35 5.87 -9.63
N THR A 52 -13.22 6.03 -8.94
CA THR A 52 -12.45 4.88 -8.44
C THR A 52 -13.09 4.28 -7.19
N CYS A 53 -13.00 2.95 -7.06
CA CYS A 53 -13.50 2.25 -5.89
C CYS A 53 -12.66 2.56 -4.63
N LEU A 54 -13.27 2.41 -3.45
CA LEU A 54 -12.65 2.71 -2.16
C LEU A 54 -11.25 2.08 -1.98
N PRO A 55 -10.99 0.81 -2.33
CA PRO A 55 -9.65 0.21 -2.20
C PRO A 55 -8.57 0.91 -3.02
N VAL A 56 -8.92 1.42 -4.21
CA VAL A 56 -8.01 2.19 -5.06
C VAL A 56 -7.71 3.54 -4.42
N LYS A 57 -8.74 4.22 -3.87
CA LYS A 57 -8.55 5.47 -3.13
C LYS A 57 -7.62 5.27 -1.92
N ILE A 58 -7.83 4.24 -1.10
CA ILE A 58 -6.95 3.88 0.02
C ILE A 58 -5.52 3.59 -0.45
N PHE A 59 -5.34 3.02 -1.64
CA PHE A 59 -4.01 2.74 -2.17
C PHE A 59 -3.23 4.02 -2.54
N PHE A 60 -3.92 5.11 -2.89
CA PHE A 60 -3.31 6.38 -3.30
C PHE A 60 -2.93 7.34 -2.16
N GLY A 61 -3.34 7.07 -0.91
CA GLY A 61 -3.08 7.96 0.22
C GLY A 61 -2.99 7.23 1.53
#